data_AF-A0AAV6ZHR1-F1
#
_entry.id   AF-A0AAV6ZHR1-F1
#
_cell.length_a   1.000
_cell.length_b   1.000
_cell.length_c   1.000
_cell.angle_alpha   90.00
_cell.angle_beta   90.00
_cell.angle_gamma   90.00
#
_symmetry.space_group_name_H-M   'P 1'
#
loop_
_entity.id
_entity.type
_entity.pdbx_description
1 polymer ?
#
loop_
_entity_poly.entity_id
_entity_poly.type
_entity_poly.pdbx_seq_one_letter_code
_entity_poly.pdbx_strand_id
1 'polypeptide(L)'
;YRIKFNQTYADMNKGTNEWKTAIGGTLIFIGLTAFIILWQREYVFGEIPHTLSDDWVAMQTKRMLDMRINPVEGFSSHWDYEKNEWKK
;
A
#
# COMPACT_ATOMS: atom_id res chain seq x y z
N TYR A 1 -52.22 -3.94 -19.71
CA TYR A 1 -50.91 -4.12 -19.05
C TYR A 1 -50.37 -2.81 -18.46
N ARG A 2 -50.04 -1.79 -19.28
CA ARG A 2 -49.45 -0.50 -18.82
C ARG A 2 -50.32 0.34 -17.86
N ILE A 3 -51.64 0.09 -17.80
CA ILE A 3 -52.55 0.69 -16.79
C ILE A 3 -52.33 0.11 -15.39
N LYS A 4 -51.91 -1.16 -15.29
CA LYS A 4 -51.60 -1.83 -14.00
C LYS A 4 -50.11 -1.82 -13.65
N PHE A 5 -49.23 -1.81 -14.65
CA PHE A 5 -47.79 -1.94 -14.45
C PHE A 5 -47.02 -0.90 -15.26
N ASN A 6 -46.24 -0.06 -14.57
CA ASN A 6 -45.47 1.03 -15.17
C ASN A 6 -44.31 0.52 -16.04
N GLN A 7 -43.68 -0.60 -15.67
CA GLN A 7 -42.53 -1.19 -16.35
C GLN A 7 -42.76 -2.69 -16.64
N THR A 8 -42.20 -3.17 -17.76
CA THR A 8 -42.15 -4.62 -18.03
C THR A 8 -41.04 -5.29 -17.23
N TYR A 9 -41.07 -6.62 -17.08
CA TYR A 9 -39.95 -7.35 -16.47
C TYR A 9 -38.61 -7.09 -17.18
N ALA A 10 -38.61 -6.90 -18.51
CA ALA A 10 -37.41 -6.54 -19.26
C ALA A 10 -36.92 -5.12 -18.93
N ASP A 11 -37.83 -4.16 -18.74
CA ASP A 11 -37.50 -2.80 -18.34
C ASP A 11 -36.87 -2.77 -16.93
N MET A 12 -37.42 -3.56 -15.99
CA MET A 12 -36.94 -3.65 -14.60
C MET A 12 -35.58 -4.33 -14.48
N ASN A 13 -35.32 -5.35 -15.32
CA ASN A 13 -34.06 -6.11 -15.31
C ASN A 13 -32.97 -5.47 -16.19
N LYS A 14 -33.23 -4.31 -16.78
CA LYS A 14 -32.24 -3.60 -17.60
C LYS A 14 -31.11 -3.09 -16.70
N GLY A 15 -29.91 -3.60 -16.92
CA GLY A 15 -28.72 -3.14 -16.20
C GLY A 15 -28.39 -1.67 -16.45
N THR A 16 -27.74 -1.03 -15.46
CA THR A 16 -27.27 0.35 -15.55
C THR A 16 -25.74 0.40 -15.73
N ASN A 17 -25.22 1.55 -16.17
CA ASN A 17 -23.78 1.79 -16.27
C ASN A 17 -23.21 2.52 -15.04
N GLU A 18 -23.96 2.61 -13.94
CA GLU A 18 -23.59 3.37 -12.74
C GLU A 18 -22.25 2.93 -12.13
N TRP A 19 -21.90 1.64 -12.30
CA TRP A 19 -20.62 1.10 -11.85
C TRP A 19 -19.41 1.87 -12.44
N LYS A 20 -19.53 2.39 -13.68
CA LYS A 20 -18.46 3.17 -14.32
C LYS A 20 -18.26 4.50 -13.60
N THR A 21 -19.36 5.16 -13.23
CA THR A 21 -19.33 6.42 -12.49
C THR A 21 -18.83 6.19 -11.06
N ALA A 22 -19.24 5.09 -10.42
CA ALA A 22 -18.76 4.73 -9.08
C ALA A 22 -17.25 4.50 -9.06
N ILE A 23 -16.72 3.68 -9.99
CA ILE A 23 -15.28 3.41 -10.09
C ILE A 23 -14.52 4.67 -10.50
N GLY A 24 -15.01 5.41 -11.50
CA GLY A 24 -14.37 6.64 -11.97
C GLY A 24 -14.25 7.69 -10.87
N GLY A 25 -15.35 7.94 -10.14
CA GLY A 25 -15.34 8.86 -9.00
C GLY A 25 -14.36 8.43 -7.91
N THR A 26 -14.35 7.13 -7.57
CA THR A 26 -13.42 6.58 -6.57
C THR A 26 -11.96 6.81 -6.97
N LEU A 27 -11.60 6.53 -8.22
CA LEU A 27 -10.22 6.70 -8.71
C LEU A 27 -9.78 8.18 -8.70
N ILE A 28 -10.69 9.10 -9.01
CA ILE A 28 -10.41 10.55 -8.93
C ILE A 28 -10.04 10.93 -7.49
N PHE A 29 -10.80 10.47 -6.49
CA PHE A 29 -10.52 10.79 -5.09
C PHE A 29 -9.23 10.14 -4.57
N ILE A 30 -8.89 8.92 -5.04
CA ILE A 30 -7.59 8.30 -4.76
C ILE A 30 -6.46 9.16 -5.34
N GLY A 31 -6.59 9.62 -6.58
CA GLY A 31 -5.63 10.52 -7.23
C GLY A 31 -5.45 11.83 -6.46
N LEU A 32 -6.55 12.48 -6.08
CA LEU A 32 -6.53 13.71 -5.28
C LEU A 32 -5.84 13.49 -3.92
N THR A 33 -6.09 12.36 -3.27
CA THR A 33 -5.44 12.01 -2.00
C THR A 33 -3.93 11.88 -2.16
N ALA A 34 -3.45 11.27 -3.25
CA ALA A 34 -2.02 11.19 -3.54
C ALA A 34 -1.37 12.58 -3.69
N PHE A 35 -2.04 13.53 -4.36
CA PHE A 35 -1.55 14.90 -4.45
C PHE A 35 -1.46 15.61 -3.10
N ILE A 36 -2.44 15.38 -2.21
CA ILE A 36 -2.41 15.92 -0.85
C ILE A 36 -1.21 15.36 -0.08
N ILE A 37 -0.93 14.05 -0.20
CA ILE A 37 0.22 13.42 0.46
C ILE A 37 1.55 13.99 -0.05
N LEU A 38 1.68 14.22 -1.36
CA LEU A 38 2.86 14.86 -1.94
C LEU A 38 3.07 16.27 -1.39
N TRP A 39 1.99 17.06 -1.28
CA TRP A 39 2.05 18.39 -0.68
C TRP A 39 2.46 18.33 0.80
N GLN A 40 1.89 17.40 1.58
CA GLN A 40 2.30 17.19 2.98
C GLN A 40 3.77 16.81 3.10
N ARG A 41 4.28 15.97 2.18
CA ARG A 41 5.68 15.55 2.16
C ARG A 41 6.64 16.71 1.92
N GLU A 42 6.28 17.65 1.06
CA GLU A 42 7.13 18.78 0.71
C GLU A 42 7.08 19.92 1.74
N TYR A 43 5.90 20.22 2.29
CA TYR A 43 5.69 21.44 3.07
C TYR A 43 5.35 21.22 4.55
N VAL A 44 4.99 20.00 4.96
CA VAL A 44 4.53 19.72 6.35
C VAL A 44 5.49 18.80 7.09
N PHE A 45 5.97 17.73 6.44
CA PHE A 45 6.89 16.79 7.07
C PHE A 45 8.33 17.31 7.04
N GLY A 46 8.97 17.34 8.22
CA GLY A 46 10.38 17.70 8.34
C GLY A 46 11.33 16.61 7.84
N GLU A 47 12.63 16.85 8.05
CA GLU A 47 13.67 15.90 7.70
C GLU A 47 13.49 14.57 8.45
N ILE A 48 13.72 13.47 7.73
CA ILE A 48 13.70 12.13 8.29
C ILE A 48 14.90 11.99 9.24
N PRO A 49 14.76 11.30 10.40
CA PRO A 49 15.88 11.14 11.34
C PRO A 49 17.09 10.47 10.67
N HIS A 50 18.29 10.88 11.08
CA HIS A 50 19.56 10.35 10.58
C HIS A 50 19.70 8.82 10.68
N THR A 51 18.94 8.17 11.57
CA THR A 51 18.93 6.71 11.74
C THR A 51 18.37 5.96 10.53
N LEU A 52 17.75 6.67 9.59
CA LEU A 52 17.25 6.13 8.33
C LEU A 52 18.19 6.44 7.14
N SER A 53 19.40 6.97 7.39
CA SER A 53 20.44 7.02 6.37
C SER A 53 20.94 5.62 6.03
N ASP A 54 21.38 5.42 4.79
CA ASP A 54 21.80 4.11 4.29
C ASP A 54 22.93 3.50 5.14
N ASP A 55 23.92 4.31 5.54
CA ASP A 55 25.02 3.89 6.39
C ASP A 55 24.54 3.44 7.77
N TRP A 56 23.64 4.20 8.39
CA TRP A 56 23.10 3.86 9.70
C TRP A 56 22.25 2.59 9.64
N VAL A 57 21.41 2.46 8.61
CA VAL A 57 20.59 1.27 8.39
C VAL A 57 21.48 0.04 8.16
N ALA A 58 22.59 0.16 7.44
CA ALA A 58 23.54 -0.93 7.24
C ALA A 58 24.24 -1.34 8.56
N MET A 59 24.72 -0.37 9.34
CA MET A 59 25.31 -0.63 10.66
C MET A 59 24.31 -1.24 11.63
N GLN A 60 23.08 -0.73 11.66
CA GLN A 60 22.01 -1.24 12.49
C GLN A 60 21.62 -2.66 12.06
N THR A 61 21.48 -2.92 10.77
CA THR A 61 21.20 -4.26 10.22
C THR A 61 22.26 -5.27 10.67
N LYS A 62 23.55 -4.92 10.54
CA LYS A 62 24.64 -5.77 11.04
C LYS A 62 24.50 -6.03 12.54
N ARG A 63 24.27 -5.00 13.35
CA ARG A 63 24.05 -5.16 14.79
C ARG A 63 22.86 -6.07 15.10
N MET A 64 21.76 -5.97 14.35
CA MET A 64 20.58 -6.83 14.52
C MET A 64 20.90 -8.30 14.23
N LEU A 65 21.72 -8.57 13.22
CA LEU A 65 22.22 -9.91 12.90
C LEU A 65 23.19 -10.43 13.98
N ASP A 66 24.12 -9.59 14.44
CA ASP A 66 25.06 -9.93 15.51
C ASP A 66 24.31 -10.31 16.81
N MET A 67 23.21 -9.63 17.10
CA MET A 67 22.32 -9.94 18.23
C MET A 67 21.32 -11.07 17.96
N ARG A 68 21.33 -11.67 16.76
CA ARG A 68 20.42 -12.77 16.36
C ARG A 68 18.94 -12.42 16.52
N ILE A 69 18.53 -11.21 16.14
CA ILE A 69 17.12 -10.79 16.24
C ILE A 69 16.20 -11.70 15.43
N ASN A 70 15.18 -12.26 16.08
CA ASN A 70 14.19 -13.18 15.51
C ASN A 70 14.82 -14.32 14.68
N PRO A 71 15.61 -15.21 15.30
CA PRO A 71 16.50 -16.11 14.58
C PRO A 71 15.83 -17.38 14.03
N VAL A 72 14.60 -17.70 14.44
CA VAL A 72 13.91 -18.94 14.04
C VAL A 72 13.18 -18.75 12.71
N GLU A 73 12.27 -17.78 12.64
CA GLU A 73 11.40 -17.56 11.47
C GLU A 73 11.47 -16.12 10.94
N GLY A 74 12.15 -15.21 11.64
CA GLY A 74 12.16 -13.79 11.31
C GLY A 74 13.50 -13.31 10.75
N PHE A 75 13.78 -12.03 10.96
CA PHE A 75 14.90 -11.32 10.33
C PHE A 75 16.21 -12.11 10.23
N SER A 76 16.76 -12.57 11.36
CA SER A 76 18.05 -13.28 11.37
C SER A 76 18.00 -14.69 10.79
N SER A 77 16.83 -15.31 10.66
CA SER A 77 16.72 -16.64 10.05
C SER A 77 17.02 -16.61 8.55
N HIS A 78 16.87 -15.44 7.90
CA HIS A 78 17.15 -15.22 6.49
C HIS A 78 18.60 -14.85 6.17
N TRP A 79 19.47 -14.71 7.17
CA TRP A 79 20.90 -14.46 6.96
C TRP A 79 21.73 -15.74 7.07
N ASP A 80 22.62 -15.97 6.10
CA ASP A 80 23.62 -17.03 6.14
C ASP A 80 24.88 -16.51 6.84
N TYR A 81 25.08 -16.95 8.08
CA TYR A 81 26.22 -16.54 8.91
C TYR A 81 27.53 -17.23 8.53
N GLU A 82 27.49 -18.31 7.76
CA GLU A 82 28.70 -18.98 7.27
C GLU A 82 29.24 -18.23 6.04
N LYS A 83 28.34 -17.77 5.17
CA LYS A 83 28.70 -17.08 3.92
C LYS A 83 28.66 -15.56 4.01
N ASN A 84 28.15 -15.00 5.11
CA ASN A 84 27.94 -13.56 5.31
C ASN A 84 27.12 -12.94 4.16
N GLU A 85 26.03 -13.59 3.78
CA GLU A 85 25.10 -13.11 2.76
C GLU A 85 23.65 -13.42 3.12
N TRP A 86 22.70 -12.74 2.47
CA TRP A 86 21.28 -13.09 2.58
C TRP A 86 21.02 -14.43 1.90
N LYS A 87 20.25 -15.30 2.55
CA LYS A 87 19.81 -16.58 1.96
C LYS A 87 18.97 -16.30 0.71
N LYS A 88 19.18 -17.12 -0.33
CA LYS A 88 18.42 -17.07 -1.58
C LYS A 88 17.09 -17.80 -1.46
#